data_AF-A0A2D8KRF8-F1
#
_entry.id   AF-A0A2D8KRF8-F1
#
_cell.length_a   1.000
_cell.length_b   1.000
_cell.length_c   1.000
_cell.angle_alpha   90.00
_cell.angle_beta   90.00
_cell.angle_gamma   90.00
#
_symmetry.space_group_name_H-M   'P 1'
#
loop_
_entity.id
_entity.type
_entity.pdbx_description
1 polymer ?
#
loop_
_entity_poly.entity_id
_entity_poly.type
_entity_poly.pdbx_seq_one_letter_code
_entity_poly.pdbx_strand_id
1 'polypeptide(L)' 'MSGLIGKKIGMTSIFDENGKNIPCTVIEAGPCVVTQVRTNEVDGYEALQLGFD' A
#
# COMPACT_ATOMS: atom_id res chain seq x y z
N MET A 1 5.15 -4.75 11.16
CA MET A 1 4.16 -3.88 10.50
C MET A 1 4.35 -4.06 9.01
N SER A 2 3.29 -4.33 8.25
CA SER A 2 3.37 -4.56 6.80
C SER A 2 2.91 -3.32 6.04
N GLY A 3 3.54 -3.00 4.92
CA GLY A 3 3.20 -1.88 4.06
C GLY A 3 3.12 -2.30 2.60
N LEU A 4 2.38 -1.53 1.81
CA LEU A 4 2.24 -1.69 0.36
C LEU A 4 2.46 -0.35 -0.33
N ILE A 5 2.89 -0.40 -1.58
CA ILE A 5 2.86 0.75 -2.48
C ILE A 5 1.50 0.74 -3.20
N GLY A 6 0.89 1.92 -3.34
CA GLY A 6 -0.36 2.07 -4.05
C GLY A 6 -0.53 3.46 -4.62
N LYS A 7 -1.46 3.58 -5.55
CA LYS A 7 -1.82 4.82 -6.26
C LYS A 7 -3.16 5.34 -5.79
N LYS A 8 -3.24 6.65 -5.52
CA LYS A 8 -4.52 7.31 -5.24
C LYS A 8 -5.33 7.39 -6.53
N ILE A 9 -6.48 6.72 -6.55
CA ILE A 9 -7.39 6.72 -7.70
C ILE A 9 -8.41 7.85 -7.59
N GLY A 10 -8.87 8.13 -6.37
CA GLY A 10 -9.86 9.19 -6.17
C GLY A 10 -10.53 9.11 -4.81
N MET A 11 -11.68 9.77 -4.70
CA MET A 11 -12.50 9.78 -3.49
C MET A 11 -13.93 9.38 -3.84
N THR A 12 -14.57 8.65 -2.94
CA THR A 12 -15.97 8.21 -3.08
C THR A 12 -16.63 8.18 -1.70
N SER A 13 -17.93 7.89 -1.65
CA SER A 13 -18.70 7.72 -0.43
C SER A 13 -19.32 6.32 -0.39
N ILE A 14 -19.24 5.68 0.77
CA ILE A 14 -19.95 4.43 1.06
C ILE A 14 -20.99 4.74 2.12
N PHE A 15 -22.20 4.20 1.97
CA PHE A 15 -23.26 4.32 2.96
C PHE A 15 -23.34 3.03 3.77
N ASP A 16 -23.40 3.13 5.10
CA ASP A 16 -23.64 1.97 5.96
C ASP A 16 -25.13 1.59 6.02
N GLU A 17 -25.45 0.51 6.73
CA GLU A 17 -26.81 -0.02 6.88
C GLU A 17 -27.78 0.97 7.56
N ASN A 18 -27.27 1.95 8.31
CA ASN A 18 -28.06 2.99 8.95
C ASN A 18 -28.21 4.25 8.07
N GLY A 19 -27.71 4.21 6.83
CA GLY A 19 -27.74 5.33 5.89
C GLY A 19 -26.70 6.42 6.18
N LYS A 20 -25.70 6.15 7.02
CA LYS A 20 -24.62 7.12 7.30
C LYS A 20 -23.63 7.15 6.14
N ASN A 21 -23.33 8.35 5.63
CA ASN A 21 -22.29 8.57 4.61
C ASN A 21 -20.88 8.50 5.23
N ILE A 22 -20.04 7.64 4.70
CA ILE A 22 -18.63 7.48 5.05
C ILE A 22 -17.76 7.89 3.84
N PRO A 23 -17.03 9.00 3.90
CA PRO A 23 -16.13 9.42 2.82
C PRO A 23 -14.86 8.55 2.82
N CYS A 24 -14.46 8.08 1.65
CA CYS A 24 -13.34 7.16 1.46
C CYS A 24 -12.39 7.67 0.37
N THR A 25 -11.10 7.37 0.53
CA THR A 25 -10.10 7.50 -0.55
C THR A 25 -9.86 6.12 -1.15
N VAL A 26 -10.00 6.00 -2.47
CA VAL A 26 -9.75 4.76 -3.19
C VAL A 26 -8.26 4.70 -3.54
N ILE A 27 -7.60 3.64 -3.06
CA ILE A 27 -6.20 3.33 -3.34
C ILE A 27 -6.16 2.03 -4.14
N GLU A 28 -5.56 2.08 -5.33
CA GLU A 28 -5.16 0.87 -6.06
C GLU A 28 -3.81 0.42 -5.50
N ALA A 29 -3.78 -0.74 -4.85
CA ALA A 29 -2.59 -1.26 -4.21
C ALA A 29 -2.09 -2.50 -4.95
N GLY A 30 -0.78 -2.51 -5.25
CA GLY A 30 -0.10 -3.65 -5.86
C GLY A 30 -0.50 -3.98 -7.31
N PRO A 31 0.12 -5.03 -7.88
CA PRO A 31 1.07 -5.95 -7.23
C PRO A 31 2.38 -5.26 -6.81
N CYS A 32 2.83 -5.50 -5.58
CA CYS A 32 4.12 -5.00 -5.06
C CYS A 32 5.14 -6.13 -5.09
N VAL A 33 5.92 -6.24 -6.16
CA VAL A 33 6.89 -7.33 -6.33
C VAL A 33 8.16 -7.03 -5.53
N VAL A 34 8.65 -7.99 -4.76
CA VAL A 34 9.95 -7.85 -4.07
C VAL A 34 11.07 -7.90 -5.11
N THR A 35 11.77 -6.78 -5.30
CA THR A 35 12.88 -6.68 -6.26
C THR A 35 14.23 -6.94 -5.60
N GLN A 36 14.36 -6.66 -4.30
CA GLN A 36 15.59 -6.90 -3.55
C GLN A 36 15.29 -7.14 -2.06
N VAL A 37 16.05 -8.05 -1.46
CA VAL A 37 16.11 -8.24 -0.01
C VAL A 37 17.45 -7.67 0.46
N ARG A 38 17.42 -6.73 1.41
CA ARG A 38 18.61 -6.12 1.99
C ARG A 38 18.92 -6.71 3.35
N THR A 39 20.19 -6.98 3.59
CA THR A 39 20.66 -7.61 4.83
C THR A 39 21.76 -6.79 5.47
N ASN A 40 21.94 -6.95 6.79
CA ASN A 40 22.98 -6.25 7.54
C ASN A 40 24.39 -6.50 6.99
N GLU A 41 24.68 -7.70 6.48
CA GLU A 41 26.01 -8.08 5.99
C GLU A 41 26.40 -7.38 4.68
N VAL A 42 25.43 -7.16 3.78
CA VAL A 42 25.69 -6.61 2.44
C VAL A 42 25.37 -5.11 2.39
N ASP A 43 24.27 -4.69 3.04
CA ASP A 43 23.71 -3.34 2.93
C ASP A 43 23.87 -2.50 4.21
N GLY A 44 24.21 -3.11 5.35
CA GLY A 44 24.33 -2.44 6.64
C GLY A 44 22.99 -2.17 7.36
N TYR A 45 21.89 -2.72 6.84
CA TYR A 45 20.55 -2.66 7.45
C TYR A 45 19.62 -3.75 6.89
N GLU A 46 18.46 -3.95 7.53
CA GLU A 46 17.42 -4.88 7.07
C GLU A 46 16.27 -4.14 6.39
N ALA A 47 15.95 -4.52 5.15
CA ALA A 47 14.80 -3.98 4.42
C ALA A 47 14.36 -4.86 3.23
N LEU A 48 13.15 -4.59 2.73
CA LEU A 48 12.66 -5.10 1.46
C LEU A 48 12.46 -3.94 0.48
N GLN A 49 12.95 -4.12 -0.74
CA GLN A 49 12.65 -3.22 -1.84
C GLN A 49 11.47 -3.77 -2.65
N LEU A 50 10.47 -2.93 -2.89
CA LEU A 50 9.27 -3.27 -3.64
C LEU A 50 9.23 -2.49 -4.95
N GLY A 51 8.92 -3.17 -6.04
CA GLY A 51 8.55 -2.60 -7.33
C GLY A 51 7.04 -2.44 -7.43
N PHE A 52 6.59 -1.34 -8.03
CA PHE A 52 5.19 -0.99 -8.27
C PHE A 52 5.13 -0.17 -9.55
N ASP A 53 4.14 -0.43 -10.40
CA ASP A 53 3.95 0.20 -11.72
C ASP A 53 3.54 1.69 -11.64
#